data_AF-W1YF28-F1
#
_entry.id   AF-W1YF28-F1
#
_cell.length_a   1.000
_cell.length_b   1.000
_cell.length_c   1.000
_cell.angle_alpha   90.00
_cell.angle_beta   90.00
_cell.angle_gamma   90.00
#
_symmetry.space_group_name_H-M   'P 1'
#
loop_
_entity.id
_entity.type
_entity.pdbx_description
1 polymer ?
#
loop_
_entity_poly.entity_id
_entity_poly.type
_entity_poly.pdbx_seq_one_letter_code
_entity_poly.pdbx_strand_id
1 'polypeptide(L)'
;VVVYDKNTALGKITKDIFKKVGINPKVICEGEDENGIYGLVSEGFGVAVVADIVNYDNFNIKKIKINNSGCDRCIYMAYKKNTYQVPAVKKFIKYINDTSKDIFITQK
;
A
#
# COMPACT_ATOMS: atom_id res chain seq x y z
N VAL A 1 -15.33 -7.32 -5.76
CA VAL A 1 -14.01 -7.02 -5.15
C VAL A 1 -14.20 -6.08 -3.98
N VAL A 2 -13.40 -6.26 -2.94
CA VAL A 2 -13.26 -5.30 -1.84
C VAL A 2 -12.07 -4.39 -2.18
N VAL A 3 -12.21 -3.09 -2.01
CA VAL A 3 -11.17 -2.11 -2.38
C VAL A 3 -11.04 -1.05 -1.31
N TYR A 4 -9.95 -0.27 -1.36
CA TYR A 4 -9.85 0.94 -0.56
C TYR A 4 -10.95 1.94 -0.94
N ASP A 5 -11.34 2.78 0.03
CA ASP A 5 -12.20 3.93 -0.22
C ASP A 5 -11.63 4.76 -1.37
N LYS A 6 -12.47 5.00 -2.38
CA LYS A 6 -12.11 5.66 -3.64
C LYS A 6 -11.57 7.08 -3.48
N ASN A 7 -11.83 7.73 -2.35
CA ASN A 7 -11.37 9.08 -2.06
C ASN A 7 -9.94 9.09 -1.49
N THR A 8 -9.46 7.97 -0.97
CA THR A 8 -8.10 7.82 -0.45
C THR A 8 -7.06 7.77 -1.58
N ALA A 9 -5.80 8.05 -1.26
CA ALA A 9 -4.71 7.91 -2.22
C ALA A 9 -4.59 6.47 -2.75
N LEU A 10 -4.82 5.49 -1.88
CA LEU A 10 -4.77 4.07 -2.23
C LEU A 10 -5.94 3.65 -3.11
N GLY A 11 -7.17 4.10 -2.83
CA GLY A 11 -8.33 3.83 -3.69
C GLY A 11 -8.16 4.39 -5.10
N LYS A 12 -7.58 5.59 -5.23
CA LYS A 12 -7.23 6.18 -6.54
C LYS A 12 -6.20 5.32 -7.28
N ILE A 13 -5.13 4.88 -6.60
CA ILE A 13 -4.12 3.99 -7.19
C ILE A 13 -4.75 2.67 -7.63
N THR A 14 -5.55 2.02 -6.79
CA THR A 14 -6.22 0.75 -7.14
C THR A 14 -7.13 0.91 -8.36
N LYS A 15 -7.87 2.02 -8.45
CA LYS A 15 -8.70 2.33 -9.63
C LYS A 15 -7.85 2.55 -10.89
N ASP A 16 -6.71 3.24 -10.77
CA ASP A 16 -5.80 3.46 -11.88
C ASP A 16 -5.16 2.15 -12.37
N ILE A 17 -4.83 1.23 -11.46
CA ILE A 17 -4.37 -0.13 -11.82
C ILE A 17 -5.43 -0.83 -12.65
N PHE A 18 -6.68 -0.89 -12.18
CA PHE A 18 -7.78 -1.52 -12.92
C PHE A 18 -7.98 -0.91 -14.31
N LYS A 19 -7.93 0.42 -14.40
CA LYS A 19 -8.04 1.15 -15.67
C LYS A 19 -6.88 0.81 -16.62
N LYS A 20 -5.63 0.77 -16.13
CA LYS A 20 -4.44 0.45 -16.93
C LYS A 20 -4.49 -0.96 -17.52
N VAL A 21 -5.06 -1.92 -16.79
CA VAL A 21 -5.21 -3.30 -17.27
C VAL A 21 -6.53 -3.56 -18.01
N GLY A 22 -7.38 -2.53 -18.16
CA GLY A 22 -8.65 -2.64 -18.90
C GLY A 22 -9.73 -3.45 -18.18
N ILE A 23 -9.66 -3.59 -16.86
CA ILE A 23 -10.63 -4.35 -16.06
C ILE A 23 -11.57 -3.37 -15.34
N ASN A 24 -12.86 -3.71 -15.29
CA ASN A 24 -13.85 -2.97 -14.52
C ASN A 24 -14.54 -3.91 -13.51
N PRO A 25 -13.93 -4.17 -12.35
CA PRO A 25 -14.46 -5.15 -11.42
C PRO A 25 -15.67 -4.58 -10.66
N LYS A 26 -16.66 -5.42 -10.37
CA LYS A 26 -17.80 -5.05 -9.50
C LYS A 26 -17.29 -4.80 -8.08
N VAL A 27 -17.32 -3.55 -7.64
CA VAL A 27 -17.01 -3.16 -6.24
C VAL A 27 -18.19 -3.57 -5.36
N ILE A 28 -17.92 -4.36 -4.33
CA ILE A 28 -18.93 -4.86 -3.38
C ILE A 28 -18.95 -3.99 -2.13
N CYS A 29 -17.76 -3.62 -1.65
CA CYS A 29 -17.57 -2.75 -0.50
C CYS A 29 -16.23 -2.02 -0.59
N GLU A 30 -16.16 -0.90 0.12
CA GLU A 30 -14.98 -0.05 0.25
C GLU A 30 -14.53 -0.09 1.72
N GLY A 31 -13.21 -0.15 1.97
CA GLY A 31 -12.61 -0.13 3.31
C GLY A 31 -11.54 0.96 3.44
N GLU A 32 -11.32 1.46 4.65
CA GLU A 32 -10.36 2.56 4.89
C GLU A 32 -8.91 2.08 4.97
N ASP A 33 -8.69 0.91 5.60
CA ASP A 33 -7.38 0.30 5.81
C ASP A 33 -7.35 -1.20 5.45
N GLU A 34 -6.15 -1.78 5.47
CA GLU A 34 -5.94 -3.19 5.14
C GLU A 34 -6.67 -4.14 6.09
N ASN A 35 -6.73 -3.84 7.39
CA ASN A 35 -7.34 -4.72 8.39
C ASN A 35 -8.85 -4.86 8.17
N GLY A 36 -9.54 -3.75 7.91
CA GLY A 36 -10.96 -3.77 7.58
C GLY A 36 -11.23 -4.55 6.29
N ILE A 37 -10.38 -4.37 5.28
CA ILE A 37 -10.48 -5.12 4.02
C ILE A 37 -10.22 -6.62 4.24
N TYR A 38 -9.22 -6.98 5.04
CA TYR A 38 -8.92 -8.37 5.39
C TYR A 38 -10.07 -9.06 6.11
N GLY A 39 -10.71 -8.38 7.07
CA GLY A 39 -11.90 -8.89 7.75
C GLY A 39 -13.05 -9.18 6.78
N LEU A 40 -13.30 -8.29 5.81
CA LEU A 40 -14.35 -8.52 4.81
C LEU A 40 -14.01 -9.71 3.89
N VAL A 41 -12.75 -9.83 3.48
CA VAL A 41 -12.29 -10.95 2.64
C VAL A 41 -12.34 -12.28 3.41
N SER A 42 -11.97 -12.31 4.70
CA SER A 42 -12.01 -13.51 5.52
C SER A 42 -13.45 -14.02 5.74
N GLU A 43 -14.43 -13.11 5.78
CA GLU A 43 -15.85 -13.43 5.85
C GLU A 43 -16.49 -13.72 4.46
N GLY A 44 -15.69 -13.85 3.40
CA GLY A 44 -16.16 -14.28 2.09
C GLY A 44 -16.80 -13.20 1.22
N PHE A 45 -16.57 -11.91 1.50
CA PHE A 45 -17.07 -10.81 0.66
C PHE A 45 -16.36 -10.70 -0.71
N GLY A 46 -15.38 -11.58 -0.97
CA GLY A 46 -14.75 -11.77 -2.27
C GLY A 46 -13.23 -11.66 -2.19
N VAL A 47 -12.63 -11.06 -3.21
CA VAL A 47 -11.18 -10.81 -3.30
C VAL A 47 -10.88 -9.31 -3.23
N ALA A 48 -9.68 -8.97 -2.76
CA ALA A 48 -9.21 -7.60 -2.64
C ALA A 48 -7.84 -7.39 -3.30
N VAL A 49 -7.60 -6.15 -3.74
CA VAL A 49 -6.27 -5.66 -4.15
C VAL A 49 -5.84 -4.62 -3.14
N VAL A 50 -4.85 -4.97 -2.33
CA VAL A 50 -4.31 -4.13 -1.25
C VAL A 50 -2.81 -3.99 -1.35
N ALA A 51 -2.25 -3.01 -0.65
CA ALA A 51 -0.82 -2.90 -0.45
C ALA A 51 -0.29 -4.12 0.32
N ASP A 52 0.94 -4.52 0.00
CA ASP A 52 1.61 -5.61 0.68
C ASP A 52 2.13 -5.13 2.04
N ILE A 53 1.53 -5.60 3.12
CA ILE A 53 1.95 -5.33 4.50
C ILE A 53 2.17 -6.65 5.25
N VAL A 54 3.08 -6.62 6.23
CA VAL A 54 3.60 -7.83 6.89
C VAL A 54 2.57 -8.52 7.80
N ASN A 55 1.47 -7.84 8.17
CA ASN A 55 0.58 -8.27 9.24
C ASN A 55 -0.81 -8.68 8.75
N TYR A 56 -0.95 -9.88 8.17
CA TYR A 56 -2.26 -10.46 7.84
C TYR A 56 -2.54 -11.83 8.51
N ASP A 57 -1.62 -12.34 9.32
CA ASP A 57 -1.68 -13.69 9.92
C ASP A 57 -2.90 -13.92 10.82
N ASN A 58 -3.54 -12.85 11.29
CA ASN A 58 -4.76 -12.92 12.11
C ASN A 58 -6.03 -13.18 11.29
N PHE A 59 -5.95 -13.17 9.96
CA PHE A 59 -7.11 -13.34 9.07
C PHE A 59 -6.99 -14.63 8.26
N ASN A 60 -8.09 -15.36 8.10
CA ASN A 60 -8.16 -16.53 7.24
C ASN A 60 -8.20 -16.13 5.75
N ILE A 61 -7.09 -15.61 5.24
CA ILE A 61 -6.97 -15.13 3.86
C ILE A 61 -5.73 -15.72 3.19
N LYS A 62 -5.80 -15.85 1.87
CA LYS A 62 -4.67 -16.31 1.05
C LYS A 62 -4.15 -15.18 0.18
N LYS A 63 -2.88 -14.84 0.34
CA LYS A 63 -2.20 -13.88 -0.53
C LYS A 63 -1.92 -14.51 -1.90
N ILE A 64 -2.27 -13.79 -2.96
CA ILE A 64 -2.00 -14.18 -4.35
C ILE A 64 -1.00 -13.18 -4.92
N LYS A 65 0.16 -13.66 -5.35
CA LYS A 65 1.19 -12.82 -5.98
C LYS A 65 0.70 -12.41 -7.37
N ILE A 66 0.63 -11.09 -7.60
CA ILE A 66 0.33 -10.54 -8.93
C ILE A 66 1.65 -10.37 -9.66
N ASN A 67 1.86 -11.18 -10.69
CA ASN A 67 3.02 -11.02 -11.57
C ASN A 67 2.76 -9.88 -12.56
N ASN A 68 3.79 -9.09 -12.86
CA ASN A 68 3.74 -8.08 -13.92
C ASN A 68 2.63 -7.02 -13.73
N SER A 69 2.38 -6.59 -12.48
CA SER A 69 1.32 -5.63 -12.13
C SER A 69 1.49 -4.25 -12.77
N GLY A 70 2.69 -3.92 -13.27
CA GLY A 70 3.04 -2.57 -13.75
C GLY A 70 2.87 -1.50 -12.65
N CYS A 71 2.84 -1.93 -11.38
CA CYS A 71 2.54 -1.09 -10.25
C CYS A 71 3.61 -1.26 -9.18
N ASP A 72 4.70 -0.52 -9.36
CA ASP A 72 5.70 -0.32 -8.32
C ASP A 72 5.28 0.90 -7.49
N ARG A 73 5.09 0.69 -6.19
CA ARG A 73 4.81 1.78 -5.25
C ARG A 73 6.08 2.11 -4.47
N CYS A 74 6.60 3.32 -4.68
CA CYS A 74 7.68 3.87 -3.85
C CYS A 74 7.08 4.73 -2.73
N ILE A 75 7.49 4.48 -1.49
CA ILE A 75 7.17 5.33 -0.33
C ILE A 75 8.33 6.31 -0.13
N TYR A 76 8.02 7.60 -0.01
CA TYR A 76 9.02 8.67 0.10
C TYR A 76 8.93 9.38 1.45
N MET A 77 10.09 9.78 1.99
CA MET A 77 10.17 10.75 3.07
C MET A 77 10.10 12.17 2.50
N ALA A 78 9.10 12.96 2.90
CA ALA A 78 8.95 14.34 2.49
C ALA A 78 9.32 15.32 3.62
N TYR A 79 10.04 16.39 3.30
CA TYR A 79 10.31 17.50 4.22
C TYR A 79 10.46 18.81 3.44
N LYS A 80 10.18 19.95 4.10
CA LYS A 80 10.23 21.27 3.47
C LYS A 80 11.68 21.68 3.23
N LYS A 81 12.00 21.98 1.96
CA LYS A 81 13.31 22.54 1.58
C LYS A 81 13.45 23.97 2.10
N ASN A 82 14.70 24.41 2.28
CA ASN A 82 15.04 25.78 2.66
C ASN A 82 14.37 26.26 3.97
N THR A 83 14.08 25.32 4.87
CA THR A 83 13.51 25.61 6.20
C THR A 83 14.47 25.10 7.26
N TYR A 84 14.62 25.85 8.36
CA TYR A 84 15.45 25.40 9.47
C TYR A 84 14.93 24.06 10.01
N GLN A 85 15.84 23.10 10.14
CA GLN A 85 15.58 21.80 10.74
C GLN A 85 16.39 21.69 12.02
N VAL A 86 15.72 21.34 13.11
CA VAL A 86 16.41 21.05 14.37
C VAL A 86 17.39 19.87 14.18
N PRO A 87 18.48 19.80 14.96
CA PRO A 87 19.50 18.76 14.81
C PRO A 87 18.93 17.33 14.81
N ALA A 88 17.89 17.06 15.61
CA ALA A 88 17.23 15.77 15.65
C ALA A 88 16.58 15.39 14.29
N VAL A 89 15.91 16.34 13.63
CA VAL A 89 15.29 16.12 12.31
C VAL A 89 16.35 15.85 11.25
N LYS A 90 17.47 16.60 11.26
CA LYS A 90 18.59 16.36 10.34
C LYS A 90 19.19 14.97 10.52
N LYS A 91 19.40 14.55 11.77
CA LYS A 91 19.89 13.20 12.11
C LYS A 91 18.91 12.13 11.61
N PHE A 92 17.61 12.34 11.78
CA PHE A 92 16.59 11.39 11.33
C PHE A 92 16.52 11.28 9.80
N ILE A 93 16.55 12.41 9.07
CA ILE A 93 16.61 12.41 7.60
C ILE A 93 17.85 11.65 7.11
N LYS A 94 19.02 11.89 7.72
CA LYS A 94 20.24 11.17 7.40
C LYS A 94 20.10 9.67 7.64
N TYR A 95 19.56 9.29 8.80
CA TYR A 95 19.31 7.89 9.14
C TYR A 95 18.43 7.21 8.08
N ILE A 96 17.28 7.79 7.72
CA ILE A 96 16.38 7.22 6.71
C ILE A 96 17.08 7.09 5.34
N ASN A 97 17.85 8.10 4.92
CA ASN A 97 18.60 8.03 3.66
C ASN A 97 19.65 6.92 3.66
N ASP A 98 20.34 6.73 4.78
CA ASP A 98 21.41 5.73 4.93
C ASP A 98 20.82 4.30 5.01
N THR A 99 19.69 4.10 5.70
CA THR A 99 19.10 2.76 5.93
C THR A 99 18.05 2.33 4.90
N SER A 100 17.45 3.27 4.16
CA SER A 100 16.35 2.94 3.23
C SER A 100 16.77 1.93 2.15
N LYS A 101 18.04 1.94 1.73
CA LYS A 101 18.56 0.98 0.74
C LYS A 101 18.50 -0.47 1.25
N ASP A 102 18.77 -0.69 2.52
CA ASP A 102 18.79 -2.05 3.11
C ASP A 102 17.37 -2.60 3.29
N ILE A 103 16.40 -1.73 3.57
CA ILE A 103 14.99 -2.10 3.76
C ILE A 103 14.35 -2.56 2.44
N PHE A 104 14.71 -1.96 1.30
CA PHE A 104 14.18 -2.35 -0.02
C PHE A 104 14.93 -3.53 -0.66
N ILE A 105 16.13 -3.88 -0.21
CA ILE A 105 16.89 -5.04 -0.72
C ILE A 105 16.37 -6.36 -0.10
N THR A 106 15.80 -6.32 1.10
CA THR A 106 15.39 -7.52 1.84
C THR A 106 14.02 -8.10 1.40
N GLN A 107 13.34 -7.48 0.42
CA GLN A 107 12.05 -7.95 -0.11
C GLN A 107 12.11 -8.49 -1.56
N LYS A 108 13.31 -8.76 -2.11
CA LYS A 108 13.47 -9.34 -3.45
C LYS A 108 13.55 -10.86 -3.42
#